data_AF-A0A435HFR0-F1
#
_entry.id   AF-A0A435HFR0-F1
#
_cell.length_a   1.000
_cell.length_b   1.000
_cell.length_c   1.000
_cell.angle_alpha   90.00
_cell.angle_beta   90.00
_cell.angle_gamma   90.00
#
_symmetry.space_group_name_H-M   'P 1'
#
loop_
_entity.id
_entity.type
_entity.pdbx_description
1 polymer ?
#
loop_
_entity_poly.entity_id
_entity_poly.type
_entity_poly.pdbx_seq_one_letter_code
_entity_poly.pdbx_strand_id
1 'polypeptide(L)'
;MRRSTGANVATIFALTLPVVVGAAGFGVETSYWYYNSLRLQATADAAAYAGALEQISGSDKPTIVAAATQSAASNGLGSGTIVVNTPPASGPNTAKKAVEVIVGQKLDRMFTLIFTQDKVPEQARAVAVITDASSACMLALDPSASQAVLFSGSTSVKLTGCSVMSNSIASD
;
A
#
# COMPACT_ATOMS: atom_id res chain seq x y z
N MET A 1 -45.88 -10.25 -47.47
CA MET A 1 -44.71 -11.07 -47.10
C MET A 1 -43.51 -10.18 -46.78
N ARG A 2 -43.25 -9.87 -45.50
CA ARG A 2 -42.01 -9.20 -45.01
C ARG A 2 -41.41 -9.93 -43.78
N ARG A 3 -41.75 -11.22 -43.62
CA ARG A 3 -41.54 -11.99 -42.39
C ARG A 3 -40.22 -12.75 -42.36
N SER A 4 -39.50 -12.85 -43.48
CA SER A 4 -38.31 -13.70 -43.63
C SER A 4 -37.00 -13.02 -43.23
N THR A 5 -36.83 -11.71 -43.45
CA THR A 5 -35.57 -11.02 -43.16
C THR A 5 -35.37 -10.70 -41.68
N GLY A 6 -36.46 -10.37 -40.96
CA GLY A 6 -36.41 -10.07 -39.53
C GLY A 6 -36.14 -11.29 -38.64
N ALA A 7 -36.55 -12.49 -39.08
CA ALA A 7 -36.36 -13.73 -38.33
C ALA A 7 -34.88 -14.14 -38.24
N ASN A 8 -34.12 -13.98 -39.33
CA ASN A 8 -32.69 -14.31 -39.37
C ASN A 8 -31.84 -13.32 -38.55
N VAL A 9 -32.20 -12.04 -38.53
CA VAL A 9 -31.51 -11.04 -37.69
C VAL A 9 -31.79 -11.30 -36.21
N ALA A 10 -33.03 -11.66 -35.87
CA ALA A 10 -33.40 -11.98 -34.49
C ALA A 10 -32.68 -13.21 -33.95
N THR A 11 -32.51 -14.27 -34.75
CA THR A 11 -31.76 -15.47 -34.32
C THR A 11 -30.27 -15.21 -34.15
N ILE A 12 -29.64 -14.48 -35.07
CA ILE A 12 -28.23 -14.09 -34.94
C ILE A 12 -28.04 -13.21 -33.69
N PHE A 13 -28.91 -12.22 -33.49
CA PHE A 13 -28.86 -11.36 -32.30
C PHE A 13 -29.05 -12.16 -31.01
N ALA A 14 -30.02 -13.06 -30.95
CA ALA A 14 -30.26 -13.89 -29.78
C ALA A 14 -29.07 -14.78 -29.41
N LEU A 15 -28.31 -15.27 -30.40
CA LEU A 15 -27.14 -16.10 -30.18
C LEU A 15 -25.89 -15.30 -29.81
N THR A 16 -25.73 -14.06 -30.31
CA THR A 16 -24.55 -13.23 -30.02
C THR A 16 -24.71 -12.40 -28.74
N LEU A 17 -25.94 -12.07 -28.34
CA LEU A 17 -26.20 -11.24 -27.16
C LEU A 17 -25.57 -11.78 -25.86
N PRO A 18 -25.63 -13.09 -25.53
CA PRO A 18 -24.98 -13.62 -24.33
C PRO A 18 -23.46 -13.43 -24.34
N VAL A 19 -22.82 -13.50 -25.52
CA VAL A 19 -21.37 -13.29 -25.66
C VAL A 19 -21.01 -11.84 -25.37
N VAL A 20 -21.76 -10.88 -25.91
CA VAL A 20 -21.53 -9.44 -25.69
C VAL A 20 -21.76 -9.08 -24.22
N VAL A 21 -22.87 -9.55 -23.63
CA VAL A 21 -23.19 -9.29 -22.21
C VAL A 21 -22.17 -9.95 -21.29
N GLY A 22 -21.76 -11.19 -21.58
CA GLY A 22 -20.73 -11.90 -20.82
C GLY A 22 -19.38 -11.18 -20.87
N ALA A 23 -18.96 -10.71 -22.04
CA ALA A 23 -17.72 -9.95 -22.20
C ALA A 23 -17.77 -8.61 -21.43
N ALA A 24 -18.90 -7.90 -21.48
CA ALA A 24 -19.08 -6.67 -20.73
C ALA A 24 -19.03 -6.90 -19.21
N GLY A 25 -19.74 -7.93 -18.72
CA GLY A 25 -19.72 -8.30 -17.30
C GLY A 25 -18.32 -8.69 -16.81
N PHE A 26 -17.59 -9.46 -17.61
CA PHE A 26 -16.20 -9.82 -17.33
C PHE A 26 -15.26 -8.60 -17.31
N GLY A 27 -15.45 -7.65 -18.23
CA GLY A 27 -14.68 -6.40 -18.25
C GLY A 27 -14.90 -5.55 -16.99
N VAL A 28 -16.13 -5.44 -16.52
CA VAL A 28 -16.45 -4.73 -15.27
C VAL A 28 -15.84 -5.44 -14.07
N GLU A 29 -15.97 -6.77 -14.00
CA GLU A 29 -15.47 -7.54 -12.86
C GLU A 29 -13.94 -7.54 -12.77
N THR A 30 -13.23 -7.70 -13.89
CA THR A 30 -11.76 -7.60 -13.91
C THR A 30 -11.28 -6.19 -13.55
N SER A 31 -12.02 -5.15 -13.96
CA SER A 31 -11.75 -3.77 -13.54
C SER A 31 -11.91 -3.59 -12.04
N TYR A 32 -12.93 -4.24 -11.44
CA TYR A 32 -13.12 -4.26 -9.99
C TYR A 32 -11.98 -4.97 -9.27
N TRP A 33 -11.53 -6.14 -9.74
CA TRP A 33 -10.38 -6.83 -9.15
C TRP A 33 -9.13 -5.97 -9.21
N TYR A 34 -8.82 -5.40 -10.37
CA TYR A 34 -7.65 -4.53 -10.54
C TYR A 34 -7.67 -3.32 -9.61
N TYR A 35 -8.82 -2.67 -9.44
CA TYR A 35 -8.99 -1.57 -8.50
C TYR A 35 -8.66 -2.00 -7.05
N ASN A 36 -9.12 -3.19 -6.64
CA ASN A 36 -8.80 -3.73 -5.31
C ASN A 36 -7.33 -4.12 -5.17
N SER A 37 -6.68 -4.64 -6.21
CA SER A 37 -5.24 -4.92 -6.20
C SER A 37 -4.43 -3.64 -5.97
N LEU A 38 -4.79 -2.54 -6.63
CA LEU A 38 -4.15 -1.23 -6.41
C LEU A 38 -4.37 -0.71 -4.99
N ARG A 39 -5.59 -0.85 -4.45
CA ARG A 39 -5.91 -0.46 -3.09
C ARG A 39 -5.13 -1.28 -2.05
N LEU A 40 -5.01 -2.58 -2.27
CA LEU A 40 -4.20 -3.47 -1.44
C LEU A 40 -2.72 -3.09 -1.49
N GLN A 41 -2.20 -2.74 -2.67
CA GLN A 41 -0.81 -2.27 -2.81
C GLN A 41 -0.57 -0.98 -2.02
N ALA A 42 -1.46 0.01 -2.15
CA ALA A 42 -1.37 1.25 -1.36
C ALA A 42 -1.40 0.97 0.16
N THR A 43 -2.23 0.02 0.59
CA THR A 43 -2.30 -0.42 1.99
C THR A 43 -0.99 -1.07 2.44
N ALA A 44 -0.41 -1.93 1.61
CA ALA A 44 0.87 -2.58 1.88
C ALA A 44 2.01 -1.55 2.01
N ASP A 45 2.06 -0.58 1.09
CA ASP A 45 3.08 0.46 1.06
C ASP A 45 2.99 1.36 2.31
N ALA A 46 1.78 1.79 2.68
CA ALA A 46 1.54 2.57 3.89
C ALA A 46 1.90 1.79 5.18
N ALA A 47 1.62 0.49 5.22
CA ALA A 47 1.96 -0.37 6.35
C ALA A 47 3.47 -0.60 6.46
N ALA A 48 4.15 -0.88 5.33
CA ALA A 48 5.60 -1.05 5.30
C ALA A 48 6.31 0.24 5.71
N TYR A 49 5.82 1.40 5.26
CA TYR A 49 6.35 2.70 5.64
C TYR A 49 6.19 2.96 7.15
N ALA A 50 4.99 2.74 7.70
CA ALA A 50 4.75 2.90 9.14
C ALA A 50 5.65 1.99 10.00
N GLY A 51 5.80 0.72 9.62
CA GLY A 51 6.72 -0.18 10.29
C GLY A 51 8.19 0.26 10.16
N ALA A 52 8.59 0.81 9.02
CA ALA A 52 9.93 1.32 8.82
C ALA A 52 10.23 2.54 9.69
N LEU A 53 9.25 3.42 9.95
CA LEU A 53 9.41 4.54 10.88
C LEU A 53 9.71 4.05 12.30
N GLU A 54 9.00 3.02 12.78
CA GLU A 54 9.27 2.38 14.07
C GLU A 54 10.64 1.69 14.10
N GLN A 55 11.07 1.11 12.97
CA GLN A 55 12.39 0.51 12.91
C GLN A 55 13.50 1.59 12.91
N ILE A 56 13.26 2.76 12.35
CA ILE A 56 14.18 3.92 12.38
C ILE A 56 14.26 4.51 13.79
N SER A 57 13.14 4.57 14.53
CA SER A 57 13.13 5.04 15.92
C SER A 57 13.81 4.07 16.90
N GLY A 58 14.14 2.86 16.45
CA GLY A 58 14.79 1.84 17.27
C GLY A 58 13.83 1.01 18.11
N SER A 59 12.54 1.01 17.78
CA SER A 59 11.52 0.20 18.45
C SER A 59 11.78 -1.30 18.27
N ASP A 60 11.25 -2.10 19.19
CA ASP A 60 11.31 -3.56 19.12
C ASP A 60 10.36 -4.13 18.06
N LYS A 61 10.61 -5.39 17.67
CA LYS A 61 9.83 -6.07 16.60
C LYS A 61 8.32 -6.06 16.84
N PRO A 62 7.80 -6.38 18.04
CA PRO A 62 6.36 -6.28 18.33
C PRO A 62 5.76 -4.92 18.02
N THR A 63 6.44 -3.83 18.38
CA THR A 63 5.98 -2.46 18.13
C THR A 63 5.96 -2.13 16.64
N ILE A 64 6.99 -2.55 15.90
CA ILE A 64 7.03 -2.41 14.43
C ILE A 64 5.84 -3.14 13.77
N VAL A 65 5.57 -4.38 14.19
CA VAL A 65 4.45 -5.18 13.66
C VAL A 65 3.11 -4.52 14.02
N ALA A 66 2.97 -4.01 15.24
CA ALA A 66 1.75 -3.31 15.68
C ALA A 66 1.49 -2.05 14.85
N ALA A 67 2.51 -1.22 14.63
CA ALA A 67 2.38 0.00 13.81
C ALA A 67 2.02 -0.30 12.35
N ALA A 68 2.69 -1.28 11.73
CA ALA A 68 2.37 -1.72 10.37
C ALA A 68 0.94 -2.27 10.28
N THR A 69 0.51 -3.06 11.28
CA THR A 69 -0.86 -3.62 11.34
C THR A 69 -1.91 -2.53 11.51
N GLN A 70 -1.66 -1.57 12.40
CA GLN A 70 -2.55 -0.43 12.62
C GLN A 70 -2.68 0.45 11.38
N SER A 71 -1.57 0.68 10.68
CA SER A 71 -1.56 1.41 9.40
C SER A 71 -2.32 0.65 8.31
N ALA A 72 -2.17 -0.67 8.21
CA ALA A 72 -2.96 -1.46 7.25
C ALA A 72 -4.46 -1.41 7.56
N ALA A 73 -4.83 -1.48 8.85
CA ALA A 73 -6.21 -1.39 9.30
C ALA A 73 -6.84 -0.02 8.95
N SER A 74 -6.12 1.08 9.20
CA SER A 74 -6.59 2.43 8.88
C SER A 74 -6.66 2.70 7.37
N ASN A 75 -5.84 2.03 6.56
CA ASN A 75 -5.87 2.09 5.09
C ASN A 75 -6.88 1.11 4.46
N GLY A 76 -7.69 0.43 5.26
CA GLY A 76 -8.86 -0.30 4.78
C GLY A 76 -8.60 -1.77 4.46
N LEU A 77 -7.61 -2.41 5.10
CA LEU A 77 -7.39 -3.86 5.01
C LEU A 77 -8.60 -4.68 5.51
N GLY A 78 -9.42 -4.15 6.42
CA GLY A 78 -10.61 -4.86 6.92
C GLY A 78 -10.28 -6.25 7.48
N SER A 79 -10.98 -7.28 7.01
CA SER A 79 -10.74 -8.69 7.40
C SER A 79 -9.63 -9.39 6.60
N GLY A 80 -8.77 -8.62 5.93
CA GLY A 80 -7.60 -9.14 5.23
C GLY A 80 -6.54 -9.68 6.19
N THR A 81 -5.61 -10.46 5.65
CA THR A 81 -4.44 -10.94 6.37
C THR A 81 -3.28 -9.97 6.19
N ILE A 82 -2.44 -9.83 7.22
CA ILE A 82 -1.19 -9.08 7.16
C ILE A 82 -0.06 -9.94 7.72
N VAL A 83 1.09 -9.90 7.05
CA VAL A 83 2.35 -10.49 7.50
C VAL A 83 3.42 -9.42 7.41
N VAL A 84 4.15 -9.21 8.50
CA VAL A 84 5.20 -8.19 8.60
C VAL A 84 6.52 -8.89 8.92
N ASN A 85 7.56 -8.64 8.11
CA ASN A 85 8.89 -9.24 8.27
C ASN A 85 9.97 -8.15 8.39
N THR A 86 10.79 -8.25 9.43
CA THR A 86 11.94 -7.37 9.68
C THR A 86 13.16 -8.20 10.12
N PRO A 87 14.15 -8.45 9.25
CA PRO A 87 14.26 -8.02 7.84
C PRO A 87 13.31 -8.78 6.88
N PRO A 88 13.19 -8.38 5.60
CA PRO A 88 12.36 -9.06 4.60
C PRO A 88 12.66 -10.55 4.47
N ALA A 89 11.63 -11.37 4.27
CA ALA A 89 11.80 -12.83 4.17
C ALA A 89 12.28 -13.29 2.78
N SER A 90 12.08 -12.48 1.73
CA SER A 90 12.44 -12.81 0.36
C SER A 90 12.83 -11.59 -0.48
N GLY A 91 13.39 -11.85 -1.67
CA GLY A 91 13.77 -10.82 -2.63
C GLY A 91 15.12 -10.15 -2.36
N PRO A 92 15.43 -9.02 -3.03
CA PRO A 92 16.78 -8.43 -3.04
C PRO A 92 17.17 -7.70 -1.74
N ASN A 93 16.24 -7.50 -0.80
CA ASN A 93 16.44 -6.68 0.39
C ASN A 93 16.47 -7.50 1.71
N THR A 94 16.60 -8.83 1.63
CA THR A 94 16.63 -9.74 2.81
C THR A 94 17.75 -9.47 3.81
N ALA A 95 18.88 -8.94 3.34
CA ALA A 95 20.03 -8.59 4.17
C ALA A 95 20.07 -7.11 4.59
N LYS A 96 19.07 -6.30 4.19
CA LYS A 96 19.04 -4.85 4.47
C LYS A 96 18.17 -4.54 5.69
N LYS A 97 18.42 -3.37 6.29
CA LYS A 97 17.48 -2.74 7.23
C LYS A 97 16.22 -2.35 6.44
N ALA A 98 15.20 -3.18 6.49
CA ALA A 98 13.97 -2.96 5.75
C ALA A 98 12.80 -3.65 6.45
N VAL A 99 11.60 -3.13 6.19
CA VAL A 99 10.34 -3.73 6.61
C VAL A 99 9.58 -4.21 5.39
N GLU A 100 9.30 -5.50 5.36
CA GLU A 100 8.42 -6.11 4.35
C GLU A 100 7.03 -6.29 4.95
N VAL A 101 6.02 -5.89 4.19
CA VAL A 101 4.62 -6.14 4.51
C VAL A 101 3.96 -6.84 3.34
N ILE A 102 3.27 -7.94 3.65
CA ILE A 102 2.47 -8.71 2.72
C ILE A 102 1.04 -8.69 3.24
N VAL A 103 0.13 -8.13 2.46
CA VAL A 103 -1.31 -8.11 2.77
C VAL A 103 -2.07 -8.96 1.77
N GLY A 104 -3.16 -9.56 2.21
CA GLY A 104 -3.99 -10.40 1.35
C GLY A 104 -5.47 -10.30 1.70
N GLN A 105 -6.32 -10.43 0.68
CA GLN A 105 -7.77 -10.48 0.81
C GLN A 105 -8.35 -11.48 -0.19
N LYS A 106 -9.56 -11.96 0.10
CA LYS A 106 -10.33 -12.81 -0.81
C LYS A 106 -11.54 -12.04 -1.31
N LEU A 107 -11.54 -11.68 -2.58
CA LEU A 107 -12.61 -10.92 -3.21
C LEU A 107 -13.72 -11.83 -3.71
N ASP A 108 -14.96 -11.38 -3.57
CA ASP A 108 -16.12 -12.07 -4.12
C ASP A 108 -16.21 -11.91 -5.63
N ARG A 109 -16.76 -12.94 -6.29
CA ARG A 109 -17.09 -12.93 -7.72
C ARG A 109 -18.52 -12.46 -7.92
N MET A 110 -18.76 -11.75 -9.00
CA MET A 110 -20.07 -11.28 -9.44
C MET A 110 -20.51 -12.02 -10.71
N PHE A 111 -19.93 -11.70 -11.86
CA PHE A 111 -20.36 -12.25 -13.16
C PHE A 111 -19.72 -13.62 -13.43
N THR A 112 -18.46 -13.81 -13.04
CA THR A 112 -17.71 -15.06 -13.23
C THR A 112 -18.11 -16.16 -12.25
N LEU A 113 -19.02 -15.89 -11.32
CA LEU A 113 -19.54 -16.87 -10.36
C LEU A 113 -20.24 -18.06 -11.05
N ILE A 114 -20.70 -17.88 -12.29
CA ILE A 114 -21.28 -18.94 -13.12
C ILE A 114 -20.26 -20.01 -13.54
N PHE A 115 -18.95 -19.69 -13.52
CA PHE A 115 -17.88 -20.60 -13.91
C PHE A 115 -17.18 -21.25 -12.70
N THR A 116 -17.00 -20.49 -11.62
CA THR A 116 -16.43 -20.99 -10.37
C THR A 116 -16.94 -20.19 -9.17
N GLN A 117 -17.11 -20.87 -8.03
CA GLN A 117 -17.57 -20.27 -6.78
C GLN A 117 -16.42 -19.84 -5.86
N ASP A 118 -15.16 -20.20 -6.21
CA ASP A 118 -14.00 -19.83 -5.40
C ASP A 118 -13.76 -18.33 -5.44
N LYS A 119 -13.58 -17.71 -4.27
CA LYS A 119 -13.19 -16.30 -4.16
C LYS A 119 -11.84 -16.05 -4.85
N VAL A 120 -11.65 -14.84 -5.36
CA VAL A 120 -10.38 -14.43 -5.99
C VAL A 120 -9.37 -14.06 -4.90
N PRO A 121 -8.25 -14.79 -4.77
CA PRO A 121 -7.20 -14.43 -3.82
C PRO A 121 -6.37 -13.28 -4.40
N GLU A 122 -6.38 -12.14 -3.70
CA GLU A 122 -5.54 -10.99 -4.03
C GLU A 122 -4.49 -10.80 -2.94
N GLN A 123 -3.26 -10.51 -3.36
CA GLN A 123 -2.13 -10.26 -2.47
C GLN A 123 -1.31 -9.09 -2.99
N ALA A 124 -0.86 -8.25 -2.06
CA ALA A 124 0.08 -7.18 -2.34
C ALA A 124 1.28 -7.27 -1.40
N ARG A 125 2.45 -6.87 -1.92
CA ARG A 125 3.71 -6.90 -1.18
C ARG A 125 4.42 -5.57 -1.34
N ALA A 126 4.85 -5.02 -0.21
CA ALA A 126 5.63 -3.80 -0.14
C ALA A 126 6.88 -4.02 0.71
N VAL A 127 7.97 -3.33 0.36
CA VAL A 127 9.21 -3.33 1.14
C VAL A 127 9.71 -1.91 1.29
N ALA A 128 9.69 -1.40 2.52
CA ALA A 128 10.28 -0.12 2.87
C ALA A 128 11.74 -0.34 3.27
N VAL A 129 12.66 0.12 2.41
CA VAL A 129 14.11 0.06 2.68
C VAL A 129 14.50 1.30 3.46
N ILE A 130 15.18 1.08 4.59
CA ILE A 130 15.70 2.15 5.43
C ILE A 130 17.13 2.44 4.95
N THR A 131 17.31 3.62 4.38
CA THR A 131 18.63 4.19 4.17
C THR A 131 18.97 5.02 5.39
N ASP A 132 20.15 4.80 5.97
CA ASP A 132 20.62 5.64 7.06
C ASP A 132 20.75 7.08 6.51
N ALA A 133 19.84 7.98 6.92
CA ALA A 133 20.05 9.42 6.77
C ALA A 133 21.26 9.81 7.63
N SER A 134 21.97 10.88 7.27
CA SER A 134 23.09 11.36 8.09
C SER A 134 22.64 11.50 9.54
N SER A 135 23.42 10.96 10.48
CA SER A 135 23.15 11.08 11.91
C SER A 135 22.79 12.53 12.27
N ALA A 136 21.74 12.76 13.06
CA ALA A 136 21.47 14.10 13.57
C ALA A 136 22.36 14.33 14.79
N CYS A 137 23.32 15.26 14.70
CA CYS A 137 24.12 15.65 15.86
C CYS A 137 23.30 16.47 16.86
N MET A 138 22.29 17.18 16.36
CA MET A 138 21.33 17.94 17.15
C MET A 138 19.96 17.74 16.53
N LEU A 139 18.99 17.32 17.34
CA LEU A 139 17.59 17.18 16.95
C LEU A 139 16.73 17.94 17.97
N ALA A 140 16.08 19.01 17.52
CA ALA A 140 15.04 19.65 18.32
C ALA A 140 13.77 18.78 18.26
N LEU A 141 13.23 18.45 19.43
CA LEU A 141 12.11 17.51 19.59
C LEU A 141 10.75 18.18 19.82
N ASP A 142 10.70 19.50 20.01
CA ASP A 142 9.45 20.21 20.24
C ASP A 142 8.65 20.33 18.93
N PRO A 143 7.44 19.72 18.84
CA PRO A 143 6.62 19.74 17.63
C PRO A 143 6.04 21.11 17.29
N SER A 144 6.07 22.07 18.21
CA SER A 144 5.33 23.32 18.12
C SER A 144 6.16 24.58 18.39
N ALA A 145 7.43 24.44 18.75
CA ALA A 145 8.30 25.59 18.97
C ALA A 145 8.68 26.26 17.65
N SER A 146 8.38 27.55 17.53
CA SER A 146 9.04 28.43 16.56
C SER A 146 10.51 28.58 16.96
N GLN A 147 11.41 28.62 15.99
CA GLN A 147 12.86 28.67 16.18
C GLN A 147 13.40 27.50 17.01
N ALA A 148 12.85 26.30 16.81
CA ALA A 148 13.21 25.09 17.56
C ALA A 148 14.71 24.77 17.53
N VAL A 149 15.43 25.21 16.50
CA VAL A 149 16.90 25.35 16.52
C VAL A 149 17.30 26.75 16.08
N LEU A 150 17.70 27.59 17.04
CA LEU A 150 18.15 28.95 16.77
C LEU A 150 19.67 29.09 16.97
N PHE A 151 20.37 29.51 15.92
CA PHE A 151 21.73 30.03 16.02
C PHE A 151 21.67 31.54 15.88
N SER A 152 21.87 32.26 16.99
CA SER A 152 21.81 33.73 17.03
C SER A 152 23.19 34.34 17.28
N GLY A 153 23.44 35.52 16.71
CA GLY A 153 24.73 36.22 16.76
C GLY A 153 25.79 35.64 15.82
N SER A 154 27.06 35.89 16.12
CA SER A 154 28.21 35.39 15.33
C SER A 154 28.68 34.04 15.85
N THR A 155 27.97 32.97 15.50
CA THR A 155 28.33 31.60 15.90
C THR A 155 28.85 30.78 14.72
N SER A 156 29.88 29.96 14.95
CA SER A 156 30.40 29.00 13.98
C SER A 156 30.21 27.60 14.54
N VAL A 157 29.37 26.80 13.89
CA VAL A 157 29.06 25.43 14.30
C VAL A 157 29.57 24.48 13.22
N LYS A 158 30.57 23.66 13.58
CA LYS A 158 31.13 22.66 12.68
C LYS A 158 30.64 21.27 13.08
N LEU A 159 29.71 20.73 12.30
CA LEU A 159 29.23 19.35 12.43
C LEU A 159 29.97 18.46 11.43
N THR A 160 30.56 17.37 11.90
CA THR A 160 31.35 16.47 11.06
C THR A 160 30.64 15.13 10.96
N GLY A 161 30.14 14.80 9.76
CA GLY A 161 29.45 13.53 9.50
C GLY A 161 27.99 13.49 9.99
N CYS A 162 27.39 14.63 10.34
CA CYS A 162 26.04 14.72 10.89
C CYS A 162 25.37 16.05 10.55
N SER A 163 24.04 16.11 10.68
CA SER A 163 23.23 17.31 10.40
C SER A 163 22.52 17.85 11.65
N VAL A 164 22.03 19.08 11.56
CA VAL A 164 21.01 19.63 12.46
C VAL A 164 19.64 19.26 11.91
N MET A 165 18.75 18.77 12.75
CA MET A 165 17.36 18.48 12.41
C MET A 165 16.41 19.15 13.38
N SER A 166 15.22 19.52 12.90
CA SER A 166 14.15 20.09 13.71
C SER A 166 12.87 19.29 13.46
N ASN A 167 12.24 18.81 14.53
CA ASN A 167 10.95 18.14 14.50
C ASN A 167 9.84 19.11 14.95
N SER A 168 9.78 20.31 14.39
CA SER A 168 8.73 21.31 14.63
C SER A 168 7.94 21.61 13.36
N ILE A 169 6.64 21.81 13.48
CA ILE A 169 5.76 22.25 12.38
C ILE A 169 5.40 23.75 12.46
N ALA A 170 5.91 24.47 13.46
CA ALA A 170 5.69 25.90 13.60
C ALA A 170 6.51 26.70 12.58
N SER A 171 5.98 27.84 12.14
CA SER A 171 6.72 28.80 11.33
C SER A 171 7.74 29.55 12.19
N ASP A 172 8.95 29.74 11.66
CA ASP A 172 9.97 30.65 12.19
C ASP A 172 9.66 32.12 11.91
#